data_AF-A0AAD5IE76-F1
#
_entry.id   AF-A0AAD5IE76-F1
#
_cell.length_a   1.000
_cell.length_b   1.000
_cell.length_c   1.000
_cell.angle_alpha   90.00
_cell.angle_beta   90.00
_cell.angle_gamma   90.00
#
_symmetry.space_group_name_H-M   'P 1'
#
loop_
_entity.id
_entity.type
_entity.pdbx_description
1 polymer ?
#
loop_
_entity_poly.entity_id
_entity_poly.type
_entity_poly.pdbx_seq_one_letter_code
_entity_poly.pdbx_strand_id
1 'polypeptide(L)'
;MTDIEYMLSDVMEPHLYVIRKQKRENPEKVTPMLSYYLLDGSIYQAPPLCNIFVARIVSFSSILSSSPPAPPPPPFPEGYTPPTTTREADPIIDQGSS
;
A
#
# COMPACT_ATOMS: atom_id res chain seq x y z
N MET A 1 31.55 11.76 22.41
CA MET A 1 31.01 10.63 23.18
C MET A 1 30.18 9.80 22.23
N THR A 2 30.70 8.65 21.82
CA THR A 2 30.04 7.76 20.85
C THR A 2 29.31 6.70 21.67
N ASP A 3 28.04 6.93 21.98
CA ASP A 3 27.34 6.09 22.96
C ASP A 3 25.88 5.82 22.59
N ILE A 4 25.28 4.86 23.29
CA ILE A 4 23.86 4.56 23.20
C ILE A 4 23.12 5.40 24.24
N GLU A 5 22.20 6.22 23.75
CA GLU A 5 21.38 7.10 24.56
C GLU A 5 19.91 6.67 24.44
N TYR A 6 19.15 6.96 25.50
CA TYR A 6 17.71 6.76 25.54
C TYR A 6 17.06 8.12 25.78
N MET A 7 16.11 8.49 24.91
CA MET A 7 15.40 9.75 25.03
C MET A 7 13.89 9.52 25.03
N LEU A 8 13.17 10.26 25.85
CA LEU A 8 11.72 10.32 25.79
C LEU A 8 11.32 11.11 24.53
N SER A 9 10.62 10.47 23.61
CA SER A 9 10.22 11.05 22.33
C SER A 9 8.81 11.61 22.36
N ASP A 10 7.87 10.86 22.94
CA ASP A 10 6.47 11.26 23.04
C ASP A 10 5.88 10.83 24.37
N VAL A 11 4.88 11.59 24.83
CA VAL A 11 4.17 11.36 26.09
C VAL A 11 2.68 11.59 25.86
N MET A 12 1.88 10.60 26.21
CA MET A 12 0.43 10.66 26.25
C MET A 12 -0.03 10.18 27.63
N GLU A 13 -0.09 11.13 28.56
CA GLU A 13 -0.50 10.84 29.93
C GLU A 13 -1.96 10.39 30.00
N PRO A 14 -2.32 9.45 30.90
CA PRO A 14 -1.44 8.84 31.91
C PRO A 14 -0.80 7.50 31.48
N HIS A 15 -1.15 6.99 30.30
CA HIS A 15 -0.94 5.57 30.00
C HIS A 15 0.22 5.27 29.05
N LEU A 16 0.62 6.20 28.18
CA LEU A 16 1.59 5.90 27.11
C LEU A 16 2.79 6.85 27.15
N TYR A 17 3.99 6.27 27.22
CA TYR A 17 5.25 6.99 27.05
C TYR A 17 6.08 6.29 25.96
N VAL A 18 6.74 7.06 25.10
CA VAL A 18 7.56 6.53 24.00
C VAL A 18 9.03 6.84 24.26
N ILE A 19 9.82 5.80 24.52
CA ILE A 19 11.27 5.93 24.68
C ILE A 19 11.96 5.51 23.38
N ARG A 20 12.84 6.36 22.86
CA ARG A 20 13.65 6.06 21.68
C ARG A 20 15.09 5.77 22.09
N LYS A 21 15.56 4.60 21.68
CA LYS A 21 16.97 4.21 21.72
C LYS A 21 17.66 4.81 20.50
N GLN A 22 18.71 5.58 20.73
CA GLN A 22 19.50 6.20 19.68
C GLN A 22 20.99 5.94 19.90
N LYS A 23 21.72 5.80 18.81
CA LYS A 23 23.18 5.72 18.83
C LYS A 23 23.74 7.04 18.34
N ARG A 24 24.51 7.71 19.20
CA ARG A 24 25.21 8.93 18.83
C ARG A 24 26.55 8.56 18.24
N GLU A 25 26.77 8.85 16.96
CA GLU A 25 28.10 8.72 16.37
C GLU A 25 28.91 9.99 16.56
N ASN A 26 28.26 11.14 16.34
CA ASN A 26 28.82 12.47 16.53
C ASN A 26 27.77 13.36 17.22
N PRO A 27 28.15 14.53 17.77
CA PRO A 27 27.21 15.45 18.40
C PRO A 27 26.02 15.82 17.50
N GLU A 28 26.27 15.96 16.19
CA GLU A 28 25.26 16.24 15.14
C GLU A 28 24.64 14.97 14.52
N LYS A 29 25.33 13.83 14.58
CA LYS A 29 24.90 12.60 13.90
C LYS A 29 24.38 11.59 14.91
N VAL A 30 23.05 11.52 15.00
CA VAL A 30 22.32 10.60 15.86
C VAL A 30 21.49 9.66 14.99
N THR A 31 21.71 8.36 15.13
CA THR A 31 20.95 7.33 14.41
C THR A 31 19.90 6.73 15.34
N PRO A 32 18.59 6.93 15.09
CA PRO A 32 17.55 6.25 15.84
C PRO A 32 17.59 4.75 15.52
N MET A 33 17.56 3.90 16.55
CA MET A 33 17.66 2.45 16.38
C MET A 33 16.32 1.77 16.63
N LEU A 34 15.67 2.09 17.75
CA LEU A 34 14.46 1.40 18.19
C LEU A 34 13.60 2.31 19.08
N SER A 35 12.30 2.06 19.09
CA SER A 35 11.36 2.73 19.99
C SER A 35 10.67 1.72 20.90
N TYR A 36 10.40 2.13 22.12
CA TYR A 36 9.70 1.35 23.14
C TYR A 36 8.48 2.12 23.61
N TYR A 37 7.35 1.42 23.74
CA TYR A 37 6.13 1.94 24.33
C TYR A 37 6.04 1.47 25.77
N LEU A 38 5.93 2.42 26.69
CA LEU A 38 5.55 2.16 28.07
C LEU A 38 4.04 2.33 28.15
N LEU A 39 3.31 1.23 28.27
CA LEU A 39 1.86 1.20 28.49
C LEU A 39 1.59 0.72 29.92
N ASP A 40 0.98 1.56 30.76
CA ASP A 40 0.55 1.18 32.12
C ASP A 40 1.68 0.57 32.98
N GLY A 41 2.90 1.07 32.82
CA GLY A 41 4.10 0.54 33.50
C GLY A 41 4.72 -0.70 32.85
N SER A 42 4.14 -1.22 31.77
CA SER A 42 4.68 -2.33 30.97
C SER A 42 5.42 -1.83 29.74
N ILE A 43 6.55 -2.47 29.38
CA ILE A 43 7.40 -2.04 28.27
C ILE A 43 7.18 -2.97 27.07
N TYR A 44 6.85 -2.38 25.92
CA TYR A 44 6.67 -3.06 24.64
C TYR A 44 7.63 -2.49 23.59
N GLN A 45 8.17 -3.35 22.73
CA GLN A 45 8.97 -2.89 21.59
C GLN A 45 8.04 -2.42 20.46
N ALA A 46 8.28 -1.21 19.94
CA ALA A 46 7.56 -0.72 18.79
C ALA A 46 7.98 -1.49 17.53
N PRO A 47 7.03 -1.98 16.72
CA PRO A 47 7.35 -2.61 15.45
C PRO A 47 7.94 -1.57 14.49
N PRO A 48 8.98 -1.91 13.71
CA PRO A 48 9.50 -1.01 12.69
C PRO A 48 8.43 -0.77 11.62
N LEU A 49 8.29 0.49 11.17
CA LEU A 49 7.24 0.91 10.21
C LEU A 49 7.20 0.04 8.95
N CYS A 50 8.37 -0.33 8.42
CA CYS A 50 8.49 -1.21 7.25
C CYS A 50 7.75 -2.54 7.44
N ASN A 51 7.86 -3.17 8.62
CA ASN A 51 7.19 -4.45 8.88
C ASN A 51 5.67 -4.28 8.93
N ILE A 52 5.17 -3.15 9.43
CA ILE A 52 3.73 -2.85 9.40
C ILE A 52 3.26 -2.73 7.95
N PHE A 53 3.99 -2.00 7.10
CA PHE A 53 3.63 -1.85 5.69
C PHE A 53 3.61 -3.18 4.95
N VAL A 54 4.65 -4.01 5.13
CA VAL A 54 4.69 -5.35 4.53
C VAL A 54 3.52 -6.20 5.03
N ALA A 55 3.27 -6.23 6.33
CA ALA A 55 2.16 -7.00 6.89
C ALA A 55 0.79 -6.57 6.34
N ARG A 56 0.57 -5.27 6.14
CA ARG A 56 -0.66 -4.73 5.55
C ARG A 56 -0.82 -5.12 4.07
N ILE A 57 0.25 -5.02 3.27
CA ILE A 57 0.24 -5.40 1.86
C ILE A 57 -0.01 -6.90 1.70
N VAL A 58 0.69 -7.73 2.48
CA VAL A 58 0.51 -9.19 2.46
C VAL A 58 -0.92 -9.56 2.83
N SER A 59 -1.47 -8.97 3.90
CA SER A 59 -2.85 -9.23 4.31
C SER A 59 -3.86 -8.88 3.21
N PHE A 60 -3.67 -7.74 2.54
CA PHE A 60 -4.54 -7.31 1.44
C PHE A 60 -4.43 -8.25 0.24
N SER A 61 -3.21 -8.64 -0.13
CA SER A 61 -2.98 -9.61 -1.21
C SER A 61 -3.62 -10.96 -0.89
N SER A 62 -3.55 -11.43 0.36
CA SER A 62 -4.19 -12.68 0.77
C SER A 62 -5.71 -12.62 0.59
N ILE A 63 -6.34 -11.51 0.99
CA ILE A 63 -7.78 -11.31 0.79
C ILE A 63 -8.13 -11.35 -0.70
N LEU A 64 -7.38 -10.65 -1.55
CA LEU A 64 -7.62 -10.62 -2.98
C LEU A 64 -7.42 -12.00 -3.63
N SER A 65 -6.41 -12.76 -3.18
CA SER A 65 -6.15 -14.12 -3.67
C SER A 65 -7.19 -15.14 -3.24
N SER A 66 -7.93 -14.86 -2.15
CA SER A 66 -9.04 -15.71 -1.69
C SER A 66 -10.35 -15.43 -2.42
N SER A 67 -10.40 -14.42 -3.29
CA SER A 67 -11.58 -14.17 -4.11
C SER A 67 -11.81 -15.35 -5.07
N PRO A 68 -13.03 -15.91 -5.14
CA PRO A 68 -13.34 -16.96 -6.11
C PRO A 68 -13.09 -16.42 -7.54
N PRO A 69 -12.60 -17.27 -8.47
CA PRO A 69 -12.44 -16.89 -9.87
C PRO A 69 -13.80 -16.41 -10.40
N ALA A 70 -13.78 -15.30 -11.15
CA ALA A 70 -15.01 -14.72 -11.71
C ALA A 70 -15.80 -15.81 -12.44
N PRO A 71 -17.14 -15.90 -12.23
CA PRO A 71 -17.96 -16.83 -12.99
C PRO A 71 -17.78 -16.54 -14.49
N PRO A 72 -17.81 -17.58 -15.36
CA PRO A 72 -17.70 -17.37 -16.79
C PRO A 72 -18.76 -16.34 -17.23
N PRO A 73 -18.41 -15.43 -18.17
CA PRO A 73 -19.38 -14.44 -18.65
C PRO A 73 -20.62 -15.17 -19.17
N PRO A 74 -21.84 -14.69 -18.83
CA PRO A 74 -23.05 -15.28 -19.37
C PRO A 74 -23.01 -15.20 -20.91
N PRO A 75 -23.54 -16.21 -21.63
CA PRO A 75 -23.68 -16.12 -23.07
C PRO A 75 -24.49 -14.87 -23.43
N PHE A 76 -24.04 -14.13 -24.44
CA PHE A 76 -24.80 -12.98 -24.93
C PHE A 76 -26.19 -13.45 -25.41
N PRO A 77 -27.25 -12.67 -25.15
CA PRO A 77 -28.57 -12.95 -25.72
C PRO A 77 -28.46 -13.04 -27.25
N GLU A 78 -29.21 -13.95 -27.88
CA GLU A 78 -29.17 -14.26 -29.32
C GLU A 78 -29.54 -13.09 -30.27
N GLY A 79 -29.61 -11.86 -29.78
CA GLY A 79 -29.80 -10.63 -30.55
C GLY A 79 -28.75 -9.54 -30.30
N TYR A 80 -27.70 -9.80 -29.50
CA TYR A 80 -26.64 -8.81 -29.24
C TYR A 80 -25.45 -9.04 -30.19
N THR A 81 -25.56 -8.54 -31.41
CA THR A 81 -24.36 -8.33 -32.24
C THR A 81 -23.64 -7.10 -31.67
N PRO A 82 -22.38 -7.20 -31.18
CA PRO A 82 -21.61 -6.00 -30.93
C PRO A 82 -21.59 -5.18 -32.23
N PRO A 83 -21.64 -3.84 -32.17
CA PRO A 83 -21.49 -3.05 -33.39
C PRO A 83 -20.16 -3.46 -34.02
N THR A 84 -20.22 -4.17 -35.14
CA THR A 84 -19.07 -4.33 -36.01
C THR A 84 -18.60 -2.92 -36.26
N THR A 85 -17.39 -2.59 -35.81
CA THR A 85 -16.67 -1.42 -36.30
C THR A 85 -16.51 -1.64 -37.81
N THR A 86 -17.54 -1.25 -38.56
CA THR A 86 -17.44 -0.94 -39.97
C THR A 86 -16.52 0.26 -40.01
N ARG A 87 -15.21 -0.01 -40.21
CA ARG A 87 -14.37 0.99 -40.85
C ARG A 87 -15.02 1.22 -42.19
N GLU A 88 -15.70 2.35 -42.34
CA GLU A 88 -16.27 2.81 -43.60
C GLU A 88 -15.11 2.86 -44.61
N ALA A 89 -15.03 1.83 -45.44
CA ALA A 89 -14.40 1.91 -46.73
C ALA A 89 -15.51 2.39 -47.67
N ASP A 90 -15.49 3.68 -47.99
CA ASP A 90 -16.39 4.31 -48.96
C ASP A 90 -16.32 3.57 -50.32
N PRO A 91 -17.45 3.13 -50.90
CA PRO A 91 -17.47 2.62 -52.25
C PRO A 91 -17.72 3.71 -53.31
N ILE A 92 -16.93 3.58 -54.38
CA ILE A 92 -16.85 4.30 -55.65
C ILE A 92 -18.22 4.58 -56.31
N ILE A 93 -18.39 5.78 -56.91
CA ILE A 93 -19.32 5.98 -58.04
C ILE A 93 -18.65 6.89 -59.11
N ASP A 94 -18.30 6.25 -60.22
CA ASP A 94 -18.17 6.84 -61.55
C ASP A 94 -19.57 7.10 -62.12
N GLN A 95 -19.88 8.35 -62.51
CA GLN A 95 -20.90 8.66 -63.53
C GLN A 95 -20.48 9.90 -64.32
N GLY A 96 -20.39 9.74 -65.64
CA GLY A 96 -19.99 10.77 -66.59
C GLY A 96 -21.13 11.63 -67.16
N SER A 97 -20.67 12.61 -67.95
CA SER A 97 -21.37 13.40 -68.98
C SER A 97 -22.40 14.46 -68.56
N SER A 98 -21.99 15.73 -68.69
CA SER A 98 -22.50 16.61 -69.77
C SER A 98 -21.46 17.65 -70.15
#